data_AF-A0A7Z9I2V9-F1
#
_entry.id   AF-A0A7Z9I2V9-F1
#
_cell.length_a   1.000
_cell.length_b   1.000
_cell.length_c   1.000
_cell.angle_alpha   90.00
_cell.angle_beta   90.00
_cell.angle_gamma   90.00
#
_symmetry.space_group_name_H-M   'P 1'
#
loop_
_entity.id
_entity.type
_entity.pdbx_description
1 polymer ?
#
loop_
_entity_poly.entity_id
_entity_poly.type
_entity_poly.pdbx_seq_one_letter_code
_entity_poly.pdbx_strand_id
1 'polypeptide(L)' 'VKISPVMEIGSREAVWLAVARGLGIGVVSEQEFLEHPDLCKLLLVNADVHTTAHVVCLRERQHSRMIHAFIQIVKELSKI' A
#
# COMPACT_ATOMS: atom_id res chain seq x y z
N VAL A 1 8.84 -10.25 -16.32
CA VAL A 1 8.15 -11.46 -15.83
C VAL A 1 6.67 -11.33 -16.11
N LYS A 2 5.98 -12.36 -16.63
CA LYS A 2 4.53 -12.34 -16.80
C LYS A 2 3.90 -13.09 -15.63
N ILE A 3 3.14 -12.38 -14.80
CA ILE A 3 2.44 -12.96 -13.65
C ILE A 3 1.06 -13.45 -14.12
N SER A 4 0.66 -14.65 -13.70
CA SER A 4 -0.69 -15.17 -13.91
C SER A 4 -1.41 -15.20 -12.56
N PRO A 5 -2.19 -14.17 -12.21
CA PRO A 5 -2.91 -14.15 -10.94
C PRO A 5 -3.98 -15.24 -10.92
N VAL A 6 -4.08 -15.96 -9.81
CA VAL A 6 -5.11 -16.99 -9.60
C VAL A 6 -6.31 -16.47 -8.79
N MET A 7 -6.12 -15.38 -8.04
CA MET A 7 -7.14 -14.70 -7.26
C MET A 7 -6.75 -13.24 -7.00
N GLU A 8 -7.75 -12.42 -6.73
CA GLU A 8 -7.61 -11.04 -6.26
C GLU A 8 -8.32 -10.91 -4.91
N ILE A 9 -7.66 -10.27 -3.94
CA ILE A 9 -8.20 -10.04 -2.60
C ILE A 9 -8.06 -8.55 -2.30
N GLY A 10 -9.19 -7.87 -2.06
CA GLY A 10 -9.24 -6.42 -1.84
C GLY A 10 -8.87 -5.93 -0.42
N SER A 11 -8.43 -6.82 0.47
CA SER A 11 -7.98 -6.47 1.83
C SER A 11 -6.58 -7.01 2.06
N ARG A 12 -5.70 -6.14 2.56
CA ARG A 12 -4.33 -6.48 2.93
C ARG A 12 -4.29 -7.57 4.00
N GLU A 13 -5.13 -7.46 5.02
CA GLU A 13 -5.22 -8.43 6.12
C GLU A 13 -5.65 -9.81 5.60
N ALA A 14 -6.58 -9.84 4.64
CA ALA A 14 -7.02 -11.08 4.02
C ALA A 14 -5.92 -11.72 3.16
N VAL A 15 -5.08 -10.93 2.47
CA VAL A 15 -3.89 -11.44 1.77
C VAL A 15 -2.92 -12.11 2.75
N TRP A 16 -2.65 -11.48 3.89
CA TRP A 16 -1.79 -12.06 4.92
C TRP A 16 -2.31 -13.39 5.45
N LEU A 17 -3.60 -13.42 5.81
CA LEU A 17 -4.21 -14.64 6.31
C LEU A 17 -4.20 -15.75 5.25
N ALA A 18 -4.44 -15.43 3.97
CA ALA A 18 -4.37 -16.41 2.88
C ALA A 18 -2.96 -17.01 2.74
N VAL A 19 -1.92 -16.18 2.77
CA VAL A 19 -0.52 -16.64 2.70
C VAL A 19 -0.16 -17.48 3.92
N ALA A 20 -0.50 -17.02 5.14
CA ALA A 20 -0.26 -17.76 6.38
C ALA A 20 -0.97 -19.12 6.42
N ARG A 21 -2.10 -19.26 5.70
CA ARG A 21 -2.84 -20.52 5.54
C ARG A 21 -2.35 -21.38 4.37
N GLY A 22 -1.26 -20.99 3.72
CA GLY A 22 -0.63 -21.78 2.66
C GLY A 22 -1.28 -21.66 1.28
N LEU A 23 -2.09 -20.63 1.03
CA LEU A 23 -2.74 -20.45 -0.28
C LEU A 23 -1.77 -19.99 -1.39
N GLY A 24 -0.56 -19.55 -1.03
CA GLY A 24 0.47 -19.16 -2.00
C GLY A 24 1.30 -17.95 -1.57
N ILE A 25 1.63 -17.09 -2.54
CA ILE A 25 2.42 -15.87 -2.36
C ILE A 25 1.52 -14.64 -2.60
N GLY A 26 1.62 -13.65 -1.72
CA GLY A 26 0.95 -12.35 -1.87
C GLY A 26 1.97 -11.23 -2.07
N VAL A 27 1.51 -10.12 -2.65
CA VAL A 27 2.30 -8.90 -2.83
C VAL A 27 1.61 -7.77 -2.06
N VAL A 28 2.35 -7.09 -1.19
CA VAL A 28 1.90 -5.92 -0.41
C VAL A 28 3.00 -4.86 -0.42
N SER A 29 2.66 -3.60 -0.12
CA SER A 29 3.67 -2.57 0.08
C SER A 29 4.56 -2.90 1.27
N GLU A 30 5.84 -2.51 1.23
CA GLU A 30 6.75 -2.71 2.36
C GLU A 30 6.27 -1.97 3.62
N GLN A 31 5.74 -0.76 3.47
CA GLN A 31 5.18 0.05 4.57
C GLN A 31 3.96 -0.59 5.22
N GLU A 32 3.31 -1.47 4.47
CA GLU A 32 2.08 -2.12 4.88
C GLU A 32 2.35 -3.41 5.64
N PHE A 33 3.49 -4.07 5.41
CA PHE A 33 3.86 -5.33 6.04
C PHE A 33 4.24 -5.16 7.51
N LEU A 34 3.55 -5.87 8.40
CA LEU A 34 3.93 -6.04 9.79
C LEU A 34 4.53 -7.43 9.99
N GLU A 35 5.59 -7.54 10.78
CA GLU A 35 6.19 -8.83 11.12
C GLU A 35 5.13 -9.76 11.73
N HIS A 36 5.08 -11.00 11.22
CA HIS A 36 4.10 -11.99 11.66
C HIS A 36 4.79 -13.37 11.72
N PRO A 37 4.58 -14.17 12.79
CA PRO A 37 5.27 -15.44 12.99
C PRO A 37 5.14 -16.42 11.82
N ASP A 38 3.97 -16.43 11.17
CA ASP A 38 3.65 -17.35 10.08
C ASP A 38 3.93 -16.78 8.68
N LEU A 39 4.57 -15.61 8.57
CA LEU A 39 4.86 -14.96 7.29
C LEU A 39 6.35 -14.69 7.14
N CYS A 40 6.86 -14.93 5.92
CA CYS A 40 8.22 -14.58 5.54
C CYS A 40 8.18 -13.51 4.45
N LYS A 41 8.86 -12.39 4.68
CA LYS A 41 9.02 -11.32 3.70
C LYS A 41 10.03 -11.73 2.64
N LEU A 42 9.65 -11.61 1.37
CA LEU A 42 10.54 -11.80 0.22
C LEU A 42 10.83 -10.45 -0.42
N LEU A 43 12.11 -10.15 -0.65
CA LEU A 43 12.53 -8.93 -1.33
C LEU A 43 12.48 -9.13 -2.85
N LEU A 44 11.83 -8.19 -3.54
CA LEU A 44 11.92 -8.11 -4.99
C LEU A 44 13.28 -7.52 -5.38
N VAL A 45 14.07 -8.28 -6.12
CA VAL A 45 15.38 -7.84 -6.65
C VAL A 45 15.30 -7.70 -8.16
N ASN A 46 16.09 -6.78 -8.73
CA ASN A 46 16.12 -6.50 -10.17
C ASN A 46 14.74 -6.16 -10.77
N ALA A 47 13.90 -5.49 -9.99
CA ALA A 47 12.57 -5.06 -10.40
C ALA A 47 12.36 -3.60 -10.02
N ASP A 48 11.91 -2.79 -10.97
CA ASP A 48 11.51 -1.40 -10.77
C ASP A 48 10.02 -1.38 -10.42
N VAL A 49 9.72 -1.49 -9.11
CA VAL A 49 8.34 -1.59 -8.59
C VAL A 49 8.16 -0.57 -7.49
N HIS A 50 7.26 0.39 -7.72
CA HIS A 50 6.96 1.45 -6.77
C HIS A 50 5.45 1.62 -6.58
N THR A 51 5.06 1.96 -5.35
CA THR A 51 3.69 2.38 -5.04
C THR A 51 3.70 3.88 -4.83
N THR A 52 2.84 4.60 -5.56
CA THR A 52 2.68 6.05 -5.41
C THR A 52 1.40 6.34 -4.65
N ALA A 53 1.52 6.98 -3.49
CA ALA A 53 0.38 7.50 -2.74
C ALA A 53 0.04 8.92 -3.23
N HIS A 54 -1.26 9.17 -3.45
CA HIS A 54 -1.76 10.50 -3.83
C HIS A 54 -2.77 11.01 -2.81
N VAL A 55 -2.63 12.27 -2.43
CA VAL A 55 -3.68 13.00 -1.71
C VAL A 55 -4.58 13.69 -2.74
N VAL A 56 -5.85 13.29 -2.77
CA VAL A 56 -6.84 13.80 -3.71
C VAL A 56 -7.94 14.56 -2.98
N CYS A 57 -8.35 15.70 -3.54
CA CYS A 57 -9.50 16.46 -3.05
C CYS A 57 -10.36 16.96 -4.21
N LEU A 58 -11.68 17.08 -3.99
CA LEU A 58 -12.57 17.71 -4.96
C LEU A 58 -12.18 19.18 -5.12
N ARG A 59 -12.07 19.65 -6.37
CA ARG A 59 -11.62 21.01 -6.70
C ARG A 59 -12.42 22.09 -5.95
N GLU A 60 -13.74 21.95 -5.88
CA GLU A 60 -14.62 22.88 -5.17
C GLU A 60 -14.38 22.93 -3.65
N ARG A 61 -13.80 21.86 -3.08
CA ARG A 61 -13.57 21.74 -1.62
C ARG A 61 -12.14 22.09 -1.20
N GLN A 62 -11.23 22.36 -2.15
CA GLN A 62 -9.80 22.60 -1.85
C GLN A 62 -9.56 23.80 -0.92
N HIS A 63 -10.49 24.76 -0.89
CA HIS A 63 -10.43 25.96 -0.06
C HIS A 63 -11.19 25.82 1.27
N SER A 64 -11.83 24.69 1.54
CA SER A 64 -12.43 24.43 2.85
C SER A 64 -11.34 24.43 3.92
N ARG A 65 -11.57 25.14 5.02
CA ARG A 65 -10.58 25.33 6.10
C ARG A 65 -9.94 24.02 6.55
N MET A 66 -10.74 22.96 6.72
CA MET A 66 -10.27 21.65 7.18
C MET A 66 -9.39 20.94 6.13
N ILE A 67 -9.85 20.92 4.87
CA ILE A 67 -9.11 20.28 3.77
C ILE A 67 -7.81 21.03 3.51
N HIS A 68 -7.85 22.36 3.52
CA HIS A 68 -6.67 23.18 3.36
C HIS A 68 -5.64 22.91 4.46
N ALA A 69 -6.05 22.89 5.73
CA ALA A 69 -5.16 22.59 6.85
C ALA A 69 -4.54 21.19 6.73
N PHE A 70 -5.32 20.17 6.38
CA PHE A 70 -4.80 18.82 6.12
C PHE A 70 -3.75 18.83 5.00
N ILE A 71 -4.03 19.48 3.87
CA ILE A 71 -3.08 19.56 2.75
C ILE A 71 -1.78 20.27 3.15
N GLN A 72 -1.83 21.30 4.01
CA GLN A 72 -0.61 21.94 4.50
C GLN A 72 0.24 20.98 5.35
N ILE A 73 -0.39 20.25 6.27
CA ILE A 73 0.30 19.23 7.08
C ILE A 73 0.92 18.16 6.18
N VAL A 74 0.18 17.67 5.18
CA VAL A 74 0.71 16.71 4.21
C VAL A 74 1.95 17.27 3.51
N LYS A 75 1.92 18.53 3.04
CA LYS A 75 3.07 19.16 2.37
C LYS A 75 4.29 19.34 3.26
N GLU A 76 4.07 19.58 4.56
CA GLU A 76 5.15 19.66 5.55
C GLU A 76 5.80 18.29 5.76
N LEU A 77 4.99 17.24 5.85
CA LEU A 77 5.43 15.86 6.09
C LEU A 77 5.94 15.14 4.83
N SER A 78 5.50 15.56 3.64
CA SER A 78 5.89 14.93 2.36
C SER A 78 7.26 15.38 1.85
N LYS A 79 7.99 16.22 2.59
CA LYS A 79 9.40 16.51 2.32
C LYS A 79 10.27 15.37 2.81
N ILE A 80 10.27 14.27 2.07
CA ILE A 80 11.26 13.18 2.12
C ILE A 80 11.69 12.92 0.68
#